data_AF-A0A1I0SGW1-F1
#
_entry.id   AF-A0A1I0SGW1-F1
#
_cell.length_a   1.000
_cell.length_b   1.000
_cell.length_c   1.000
_cell.angle_alpha   90.00
_cell.angle_beta   90.00
_cell.angle_gamma   90.00
#
_symmetry.space_group_name_H-M   'P 1'
#
loop_
_entity.id
_entity.type
_entity.pdbx_description
1 polymer ?
#
loop_
_entity_poly.entity_id
_entity_poly.type
_entity_poly.pdbx_seq_one_letter_code
_entity_poly.pdbx_strand_id
1 'polypeptide(L)'
;MKLKKYALTLFCMLSAITVVNAQYKEPEKKDKAEIFRPEMPFDSLLAKKMLAKGTAVIKGVAYTKQKHPLGYSVPFSPRILANKITVVLLPVTPYFEEWYRLRKDKENIKRKRFVYLSDQAYRYRLEAITNSDGEFTFPDMKPGKYFLQGMLDYTLRGTYNAYTGSGYNDYGGRTDYYQKKEYFKNIQDRIETFVEVKENGEIVKVKLH
;
A
#
# COMPACT_ATOMS: atom_id res chain seq x y z
N MET A 1 36.44 56.69 6.27
CA MET A 1 36.14 55.68 7.31
C MET A 1 34.97 54.75 6.92
N LYS A 2 34.95 54.18 5.69
CA LYS A 2 33.85 53.30 5.23
C LYS A 2 34.29 52.06 4.43
N LEU A 3 35.58 51.84 4.12
CA LEU A 3 36.02 50.64 3.39
C LEU A 3 36.29 49.43 4.30
N LYS A 4 36.71 49.64 5.56
CA LYS A 4 37.07 48.53 6.46
C LYS A 4 35.85 47.75 7.02
N LYS A 5 34.65 48.32 6.99
CA LYS A 5 33.43 47.67 7.50
C LYS A 5 32.82 46.66 6.52
N TYR A 6 33.06 46.79 5.21
CA TYR A 6 32.51 45.86 4.22
C TYR A 6 33.37 44.61 4.01
N ALA A 7 34.67 44.69 4.30
CA ALA A 7 35.58 43.53 4.19
C ALA A 7 35.28 42.44 5.23
N LEU A 8 34.79 42.82 6.42
CA LEU A 8 34.47 41.87 7.49
C LEU A 8 33.13 41.14 7.24
N THR A 9 32.15 41.81 6.62
CA THR A 9 30.87 41.20 6.22
C THR A 9 30.98 40.26 5.03
N LEU A 10 31.95 40.46 4.13
CA LEU A 10 32.14 39.56 2.99
C LEU A 10 32.79 38.22 3.41
N PHE A 11 33.61 38.23 4.47
CA PHE A 11 34.28 37.02 4.95
C PHE A 11 33.35 36.08 5.74
N CYS A 12 32.29 36.59 6.38
CA CYS A 12 31.30 35.75 7.08
C CYS A 12 30.26 35.10 6.15
N MET A 13 30.15 35.51 4.88
CA MET A 13 29.19 34.90 3.94
C MET A 13 29.75 33.69 3.17
N LEU A 14 31.06 33.45 3.24
CA LEU A 14 31.74 32.33 2.56
C LEU A 14 31.85 31.05 3.40
N SER A 15 31.52 31.08 4.69
CA SER A 15 31.64 29.93 5.60
C SER A 15 30.40 29.04 5.71
N ALA A 16 29.33 29.33 4.97
CA ALA A 16 28.03 28.66 5.14
C ALA A 16 27.70 27.57 4.09
N ILE A 17 28.69 27.03 3.38
CA ILE A 17 28.49 25.86 2.51
C ILE A 17 29.47 24.76 2.89
N THR A 18 29.39 24.27 4.12
CA THR A 18 29.93 22.95 4.44
C THR A 18 28.95 21.92 3.88
N VAL A 19 29.23 21.41 2.69
CA VAL A 19 28.65 20.15 2.25
C VAL A 19 29.04 19.11 3.29
N VAL A 20 28.04 18.58 4.00
CA VAL A 20 28.23 17.48 4.95
C VAL A 20 28.58 16.24 4.12
N ASN A 21 29.87 16.09 3.82
CA ASN A 21 30.41 14.84 3.30
C ASN A 21 30.66 13.95 4.52
N ALA A 22 29.88 12.87 4.63
CA ALA A 22 30.10 11.87 5.67
C ALA A 22 31.49 11.26 5.52
N GLN A 23 32.18 11.00 6.65
CA GLN A 23 33.52 10.42 6.68
C GLN A 23 33.60 9.03 6.03
N TYR A 24 32.47 8.34 5.94
CA TYR A 24 32.35 7.04 5.31
C TYR A 24 30.95 6.91 4.69
N LYS A 25 30.89 6.44 3.44
CA LYS A 25 29.67 5.99 2.80
C LYS A 25 29.72 4.48 2.74
N GLU A 26 28.86 3.82 3.51
CA GLU A 26 28.70 2.37 3.47
C GLU A 26 28.46 1.92 2.01
N PRO A 27 29.22 0.95 1.48
CA PRO A 27 28.99 0.45 0.14
C PRO A 27 27.61 -0.22 0.08
N GLU A 28 26.85 0.08 -0.97
CA GLU A 28 25.55 -0.55 -1.17
C GLU A 28 25.71 -2.06 -1.36
N LYS A 29 25.17 -2.83 -0.41
CA LYS A 29 25.08 -4.28 -0.55
C LYS A 29 24.10 -4.59 -1.67
N LYS A 30 24.59 -5.11 -2.80
CA LYS A 30 23.76 -5.62 -3.90
C LYS A 30 23.05 -6.90 -3.48
N ASP A 31 21.99 -6.76 -2.68
CA ASP A 31 21.11 -7.87 -2.39
C ASP A 31 20.35 -8.25 -3.67
N LYS A 32 20.61 -9.46 -4.19
CA LYS A 32 19.98 -9.96 -5.41
C LYS A 32 18.49 -10.19 -5.15
N ALA A 33 17.64 -9.35 -5.71
CA ALA A 33 16.20 -9.61 -5.78
C ALA A 33 15.92 -10.60 -6.92
N GLU A 34 15.12 -11.63 -6.66
CA GLU A 34 14.65 -12.54 -7.71
C GLU A 34 13.32 -12.01 -8.26
N ILE A 35 13.25 -11.86 -9.59
CA ILE A 35 12.08 -11.34 -10.28
C ILE A 35 11.50 -12.43 -11.16
N PHE A 36 10.22 -12.73 -10.94
CA PHE A 36 9.45 -13.66 -11.76
C PHE A 36 8.42 -12.90 -12.58
N ARG A 37 8.15 -13.39 -13.80
CA ARG A 37 7.10 -12.91 -14.69
C ARG A 37 6.48 -14.12 -15.39
N PRO A 38 5.22 -14.04 -15.84
CA PRO A 38 4.64 -15.07 -16.71
C PRO A 38 5.50 -15.27 -17.95
N GLU A 39 5.67 -16.52 -18.36
CA GLU A 39 6.44 -16.88 -19.57
C GLU A 39 5.56 -16.78 -20.82
N MET A 40 4.24 -16.92 -20.67
CA MET A 40 3.27 -16.78 -21.76
C MET A 40 3.26 -15.36 -22.35
N PRO A 41 3.08 -15.21 -23.68
CA PRO A 41 2.87 -13.90 -24.28
C PRO A 41 1.51 -13.29 -23.87
N PHE A 42 1.48 -11.98 -23.69
CA PHE A 42 0.25 -11.26 -23.37
C PHE A 42 -0.62 -11.01 -24.62
N ASP A 43 -1.85 -11.51 -24.62
CA ASP A 43 -2.85 -11.22 -25.66
C ASP A 43 -3.60 -9.91 -25.37
N SER A 44 -3.15 -8.84 -26.01
CA SER A 44 -3.75 -7.52 -25.90
C SER A 44 -5.14 -7.39 -26.52
N LEU A 45 -5.45 -8.17 -27.57
CA LEU A 45 -6.75 -8.13 -28.24
C LEU A 45 -7.82 -8.78 -27.37
N LEU A 46 -7.49 -9.89 -26.72
CA LEU A 46 -8.36 -10.53 -25.74
C LEU A 46 -8.66 -9.58 -24.57
N ALA A 47 -7.63 -8.96 -23.99
CA ALA A 47 -7.81 -8.01 -22.89
C ALA A 47 -8.71 -6.83 -23.31
N LYS A 48 -8.47 -6.25 -24.49
CA LYS A 48 -9.29 -5.18 -25.06
C LYS A 48 -10.75 -5.63 -25.26
N LYS A 49 -10.98 -6.85 -25.73
CA LYS A 49 -12.33 -7.42 -25.93
C LYS A 49 -13.08 -7.65 -24.63
N MET A 50 -12.38 -8.05 -23.56
CA MET A 50 -12.95 -8.25 -22.22
C MET A 50 -13.29 -6.92 -21.51
N LEU A 51 -12.55 -5.85 -21.82
CA LEU A 51 -12.77 -4.50 -21.30
C LEU A 51 -13.61 -3.61 -22.22
N ALA A 52 -14.11 -4.16 -23.33
CA ALA A 52 -15.02 -3.43 -24.21
C ALA A 52 -16.30 -3.07 -23.45
N LYS A 53 -16.91 -1.94 -23.83
CA LYS A 53 -18.16 -1.48 -23.22
C LYS A 53 -19.24 -2.56 -23.31
N GLY A 54 -19.84 -2.88 -22.17
CA GLY A 54 -21.05 -3.67 -22.03
C GLY A 54 -22.16 -2.86 -21.37
N THR A 55 -23.10 -3.54 -20.74
CA THR A 55 -24.25 -2.92 -20.08
C THR A 55 -24.37 -3.26 -18.59
N ALA A 56 -23.49 -4.11 -18.07
CA ALA A 56 -23.47 -4.47 -16.67
C ALA A 56 -22.76 -3.40 -15.82
N VAL A 57 -22.92 -3.48 -14.50
CA VAL A 57 -22.31 -2.55 -13.54
C VAL A 57 -21.75 -3.33 -12.36
N ILE A 58 -20.51 -3.05 -11.98
CA ILE A 58 -19.93 -3.55 -10.74
C ILE A 58 -19.97 -2.42 -9.72
N LYS A 59 -20.70 -2.61 -8.61
CA LYS A 59 -20.73 -1.70 -7.46
C LYS A 59 -20.07 -2.37 -6.27
N GLY A 60 -19.20 -1.67 -5.57
CA GLY A 60 -18.52 -2.26 -4.44
C GLY A 60 -18.24 -1.31 -3.30
N VAL A 61 -17.90 -1.90 -2.16
CA VAL A 61 -17.39 -1.18 -0.98
C VAL A 61 -16.04 -1.76 -0.63
N ALA A 62 -15.02 -0.90 -0.62
CA ALA A 62 -13.65 -1.22 -0.26
C ALA A 62 -13.37 -0.85 1.20
N TYR A 63 -12.82 -1.80 1.95
CA TYR A 63 -12.44 -1.61 3.34
C TYR A 63 -11.40 -2.63 3.78
N THR A 64 -10.66 -2.36 4.84
CA THR A 64 -9.87 -3.36 5.55
C THR A 64 -10.34 -3.50 7.00
N LYS A 65 -9.76 -4.45 7.72
CA LYS A 65 -9.87 -4.57 9.17
C LYS A 65 -8.46 -4.61 9.74
N GLN A 66 -8.32 -4.16 10.98
CA GLN A 66 -7.04 -4.29 11.67
C GLN A 66 -6.60 -5.75 11.68
N LYS A 67 -5.36 -6.00 11.26
CA LYS A 67 -4.75 -7.33 11.29
C LYS A 67 -3.92 -7.50 12.56
N HIS A 68 -4.01 -8.67 13.16
CA HIS A 68 -3.11 -9.11 14.22
C HIS A 68 -1.69 -9.25 13.63
N PRO A 69 -0.60 -9.10 14.41
CA PRO A 69 0.77 -9.36 13.94
C PRO A 69 1.00 -10.74 13.31
N LEU A 70 0.13 -11.71 13.61
CA LEU A 70 0.14 -13.05 13.01
C LEU A 70 -0.61 -13.15 11.66
N GLY A 71 -1.17 -12.06 11.17
CA GLY A 71 -1.73 -11.94 9.81
C GLY A 71 -3.25 -12.12 9.68
N TYR A 72 -3.96 -12.52 10.73
CA TYR A 72 -5.43 -12.65 10.70
C TYR A 72 -6.15 -11.36 11.09
N SER A 73 -7.39 -11.17 10.65
CA SER A 73 -8.22 -10.01 11.03
C SER A 73 -8.61 -10.08 12.51
N VAL A 74 -8.46 -8.98 13.23
CA VAL A 74 -8.85 -8.89 14.66
C VAL A 74 -10.39 -8.99 14.76
N PRO A 75 -10.93 -9.93 15.55
CA PRO A 75 -12.37 -10.03 15.80
C PRO A 75 -12.93 -8.71 16.32
N PHE A 76 -14.13 -8.34 15.86
CA PHE A 76 -14.84 -7.10 16.25
C PHE A 76 -14.12 -5.78 15.96
N SER A 77 -12.98 -5.79 15.26
CA SER A 77 -12.37 -4.56 14.76
C SER A 77 -13.36 -3.82 13.86
N PRO A 78 -13.52 -2.49 14.03
CA PRO A 78 -14.29 -1.68 13.10
C PRO A 78 -13.68 -1.79 11.69
N ARG A 79 -14.52 -1.57 10.68
CA ARG A 79 -14.04 -1.47 9.30
C ARG A 79 -13.28 -0.16 9.14
N ILE A 80 -12.15 -0.25 8.45
CA ILE A 80 -11.39 0.91 7.99
C ILE A 80 -11.79 1.09 6.54
N LEU A 81 -12.67 2.06 6.27
CA LEU A 81 -13.18 2.32 4.93
C LEU A 81 -12.08 2.90 4.05
N ALA A 82 -12.09 2.49 2.79
CA ALA A 82 -11.11 2.93 1.81
C ALA A 82 -11.44 4.34 1.31
N ASN A 83 -11.03 5.37 2.03
CA ASN A 83 -11.34 6.76 1.68
C ASN A 83 -10.46 7.25 0.50
N LYS A 84 -11.07 7.59 -0.63
CA LYS A 84 -10.41 8.20 -1.81
C LYS A 84 -9.20 7.42 -2.34
N ILE A 85 -9.26 6.08 -2.33
CA ILE A 85 -8.22 5.24 -2.93
C ILE A 85 -8.58 4.89 -4.37
N THR A 86 -7.56 4.57 -5.16
CA THR A 86 -7.75 3.98 -6.49
C THR A 86 -7.98 2.48 -6.37
N VAL A 87 -9.12 2.01 -6.86
CA VAL A 87 -9.41 0.61 -7.13
C VAL A 87 -9.08 0.34 -8.58
N VAL A 88 -8.20 -0.62 -8.81
CA VAL A 88 -7.78 -1.09 -10.13
C VAL A 88 -8.57 -2.35 -10.46
N LEU A 89 -9.10 -2.42 -11.68
CA LEU A 89 -9.74 -3.59 -12.24
C LEU A 89 -8.95 -4.10 -13.44
N LEU A 90 -8.60 -5.39 -13.40
CA LEU A 90 -7.89 -6.10 -14.46
C LEU A 90 -8.78 -7.23 -15.04
N PRO A 91 -8.79 -7.42 -16.38
CA PRO A 91 -9.45 -8.58 -16.97
C PRO A 91 -8.67 -9.86 -16.64
N VAL A 92 -9.37 -10.92 -16.26
CA VAL A 92 -8.75 -12.21 -15.94
C VAL A 92 -8.50 -12.98 -17.24
N THR A 93 -7.43 -12.61 -17.93
CA THR A 93 -6.92 -13.33 -19.11
C THR A 93 -6.08 -14.53 -18.69
N PRO A 94 -5.77 -15.50 -19.59
CA PRO A 94 -4.85 -16.59 -19.29
C PRO A 94 -3.48 -16.13 -18.76
N TYR A 95 -2.96 -15.02 -19.32
CA TYR A 95 -1.73 -14.38 -18.84
C TYR A 95 -1.87 -13.91 -17.38
N PHE A 96 -3.01 -13.31 -17.02
CA PHE A 96 -3.27 -12.87 -15.65
C PHE A 96 -3.37 -14.07 -14.69
N GLU A 97 -3.99 -15.17 -15.11
CA GLU A 97 -4.10 -16.39 -14.30
C GLU A 97 -2.72 -16.99 -14.01
N GLU A 98 -1.82 -17.03 -15.00
CA GLU A 98 -0.44 -17.46 -14.80
C GLU A 98 0.31 -16.53 -13.83
N TRP A 99 0.17 -15.20 -14.00
CA TRP A 99 0.73 -14.22 -13.07
C TRP A 99 0.22 -14.45 -11.64
N TYR A 100 -1.08 -14.66 -11.47
CA TYR A 100 -1.69 -14.88 -10.17
C TYR A 100 -1.17 -16.16 -9.51
N ARG A 101 -1.01 -17.23 -10.30
CA ARG A 101 -0.42 -18.50 -9.85
C ARG A 101 1.04 -18.33 -9.42
N LEU A 102 1.87 -17.70 -10.26
CA LEU A 102 3.27 -17.43 -9.95
C LEU A 102 3.41 -16.61 -8.67
N ARG A 103 2.55 -15.60 -8.48
CA ARG A 103 2.54 -14.78 -7.28
C ARG A 103 2.27 -15.62 -6.03
N LYS A 104 1.25 -16.48 -6.07
CA LYS A 104 0.95 -17.42 -4.97
C LYS A 104 2.12 -18.36 -4.66
N ASP A 105 2.82 -18.84 -5.68
CA ASP A 105 3.85 -19.87 -5.54
C ASP A 105 5.24 -19.30 -5.18
N LYS A 106 5.56 -18.08 -5.63
CA LYS A 106 6.93 -17.53 -5.62
C LYS A 106 7.08 -16.21 -4.86
N GLU A 107 6.02 -15.41 -4.70
CA GLU A 107 6.13 -14.10 -4.06
C GLU A 107 6.51 -14.24 -2.59
N ASN A 108 7.61 -13.59 -2.19
CA ASN A 108 8.06 -13.58 -0.81
C ASN A 108 8.92 -12.34 -0.54
N ILE A 109 8.31 -11.33 0.10
CA ILE A 109 8.95 -10.05 0.41
C ILE A 109 10.17 -10.25 1.32
N LYS A 110 10.11 -11.15 2.31
CA LYS A 110 11.24 -11.44 3.21
C LYS A 110 12.44 -12.04 2.48
N ARG A 111 12.17 -12.82 1.42
CA ARG A 111 13.20 -13.41 0.54
C ARG A 111 13.49 -12.55 -0.70
N LYS A 112 12.96 -11.33 -0.79
CA LYS A 112 13.13 -10.41 -1.93
C LYS A 112 12.75 -11.05 -3.28
N ARG A 113 11.71 -11.89 -3.27
CA ARG A 113 11.13 -12.54 -4.45
C ARG A 113 9.87 -11.80 -4.87
N PHE A 114 9.88 -11.21 -6.06
CA PHE A 114 8.78 -10.40 -6.55
C PHE A 114 8.23 -10.98 -7.84
N VAL A 115 6.90 -10.95 -7.99
CA VAL A 115 6.22 -11.41 -9.21
C VAL A 115 5.52 -10.24 -9.85
N TYR A 116 6.02 -9.79 -10.99
CA TYR A 116 5.48 -8.62 -11.68
C TYR A 116 4.58 -9.03 -12.84
N LEU A 117 3.49 -8.28 -12.97
CA LEU A 117 2.71 -8.24 -14.20
C LEU A 117 3.51 -7.46 -15.25
N SER A 118 3.44 -7.82 -16.54
CA SER A 118 4.06 -7.00 -17.58
C SER A 118 3.40 -5.63 -17.67
N ASP A 119 4.18 -4.61 -18.05
CA ASP A 119 3.66 -3.26 -18.29
C ASP A 119 2.58 -3.25 -19.38
N GLN A 120 2.71 -4.13 -20.37
CA GLN A 120 1.71 -4.30 -21.42
C GLN A 120 0.37 -4.75 -20.84
N ALA A 121 0.36 -5.75 -19.97
CA ALA A 121 -0.85 -6.22 -19.32
C ALA A 121 -1.43 -5.16 -18.36
N TYR A 122 -0.59 -4.47 -17.59
CA TYR A 122 -1.04 -3.45 -16.63
C TYR A 122 -1.65 -2.20 -17.29
N ARG A 123 -1.35 -1.95 -18.57
CA ARG A 123 -2.01 -0.88 -19.35
C ARG A 123 -3.49 -1.16 -19.63
N TYR A 124 -3.90 -2.43 -19.66
CA TYR A 124 -5.28 -2.83 -19.83
C TYR A 124 -5.97 -2.97 -18.48
N ARG A 125 -6.08 -1.84 -17.77
CA ARG A 125 -6.81 -1.75 -16.51
C ARG A 125 -7.86 -0.66 -16.58
N LEU A 126 -8.92 -0.83 -15.79
CA LEU A 126 -9.84 0.25 -15.47
C LEU A 126 -9.55 0.72 -14.05
N GLU A 127 -9.82 1.99 -13.79
CA GLU A 127 -9.63 2.59 -12.47
C GLU A 127 -10.93 3.25 -12.02
N ALA A 128 -11.23 3.11 -10.73
CA ALA A 128 -12.29 3.84 -10.05
C ALA A 128 -11.73 4.40 -8.75
N ILE A 129 -12.12 5.61 -8.38
CA ILE A 129 -11.75 6.21 -7.10
C ILE A 129 -12.92 6.02 -6.14
N THR A 130 -12.64 5.52 -4.94
CA THR A 130 -13.66 5.35 -3.91
C THR A 130 -14.15 6.68 -3.36
N ASN A 131 -15.38 6.73 -2.84
CA ASN A 131 -15.84 7.86 -2.02
C ASN A 131 -15.32 7.76 -0.57
N SER A 132 -15.81 8.64 0.31
CA SER A 132 -15.46 8.63 1.74
C SER A 132 -15.88 7.36 2.47
N ASP A 133 -16.92 6.70 1.96
CA ASP A 133 -17.51 5.50 2.53
C ASP A 133 -16.92 4.22 1.92
N GLY A 134 -15.87 4.35 1.10
CA GLY A 134 -15.22 3.23 0.42
C GLY A 134 -15.99 2.71 -0.80
N GLU A 135 -17.07 3.37 -1.21
CA GLU A 135 -17.89 2.91 -2.33
C GLU A 135 -17.23 3.26 -3.66
N PHE A 136 -17.30 2.34 -4.62
CA PHE A 136 -16.81 2.52 -5.99
C PHE A 136 -17.75 1.88 -7.00
N THR A 137 -17.66 2.31 -8.26
CA THR A 137 -18.46 1.77 -9.36
C THR A 137 -17.64 1.67 -10.64
N PHE A 138 -17.72 0.52 -11.30
CA PHE A 138 -17.30 0.35 -12.70
C PHE A 138 -18.56 0.19 -13.55
N PRO A 139 -18.94 1.23 -14.32
CA PRO A 139 -20.06 1.14 -15.26
C PRO A 139 -19.65 0.45 -16.57
N ASP A 140 -20.63 0.13 -17.41
CA ASP A 140 -20.45 -0.38 -18.78
C ASP A 140 -19.59 -1.63 -18.87
N MET A 141 -19.75 -2.54 -17.91
CA MET A 141 -19.01 -3.80 -17.85
C MET A 141 -19.62 -4.84 -18.79
N LYS A 142 -18.76 -5.65 -19.38
CA LYS A 142 -19.15 -6.82 -20.16
C LYS A 142 -19.25 -8.05 -19.26
N PRO A 143 -20.03 -9.07 -19.63
CA PRO A 143 -19.90 -10.39 -19.02
C PRO A 143 -18.47 -10.91 -19.11
N GLY A 144 -17.96 -11.41 -17.98
CA GLY A 144 -16.58 -11.84 -17.85
C GLY A 144 -16.10 -11.84 -16.39
N LYS A 145 -14.90 -12.38 -16.22
CA LYS A 145 -14.22 -12.44 -14.92
C LYS A 145 -13.19 -11.32 -14.82
N TYR A 146 -13.21 -10.62 -13.69
CA TYR A 146 -12.36 -9.49 -13.41
C TYR A 146 -11.71 -9.65 -12.03
N PHE A 147 -10.54 -9.05 -11.89
CA PHE A 147 -9.80 -8.98 -10.65
C PHE A 147 -9.74 -7.53 -10.20
N LEU A 148 -10.12 -7.25 -8.95
CA LEU A 148 -10.04 -5.93 -8.35
C LEU A 148 -8.92 -5.92 -7.32
N GLN A 149 -8.19 -4.81 -7.28
CA GLN A 149 -7.14 -4.55 -6.31
C GLN A 149 -7.20 -3.11 -5.84
N GLY A 150 -6.94 -2.88 -4.55
CA GLY A 150 -6.69 -1.57 -3.99
C GLY A 150 -5.52 -1.61 -3.01
N MET A 151 -4.83 -0.47 -2.87
CA MET A 151 -3.87 -0.24 -1.80
C MET A 151 -4.50 0.72 -0.80
N LEU A 152 -4.75 0.24 0.41
CA LEU A 152 -5.41 0.98 1.47
C LEU A 152 -4.39 1.33 2.55
N ASP A 153 -4.07 2.62 2.64
CA ASP A 153 -3.20 3.17 3.68
C ASP A 153 -4.02 3.62 4.89
N TYR A 154 -3.59 3.23 6.09
CA TYR A 154 -4.18 3.67 7.34
C TYR A 154 -3.15 3.75 8.47
N THR A 155 -3.42 4.60 9.45
CA THR A 155 -2.58 4.78 10.63
C THR A 155 -3.26 4.20 11.86
N LEU A 156 -2.61 3.23 12.50
CA LEU A 156 -3.01 2.78 13.83
C LEU A 156 -2.38 3.68 14.89
N ARG A 157 -3.21 4.14 15.83
CA ARG A 157 -2.76 4.85 17.04
C ARG A 157 -2.84 3.89 18.21
N GLY A 158 -1.75 3.75 18.95
CA GLY A 158 -1.70 2.97 20.18
C GLY A 158 -1.12 3.79 21.33
N THR A 159 -1.34 3.31 22.56
CA THR A 159 -0.78 3.93 23.75
C THR A 159 -0.14 2.88 24.64
N TYR A 160 0.94 3.23 25.32
CA TYR A 160 1.62 2.36 26.26
C TYR A 160 2.10 3.15 27.49
N ASN A 161 2.23 2.46 28.62
CA ASN A 161 2.75 3.04 29.85
C ASN A 161 4.28 2.93 29.82
N ALA A 162 4.96 4.04 29.58
CA ALA A 162 6.41 4.11 29.63
C ALA A 162 6.84 4.31 31.08
N TYR A 163 7.71 3.44 31.59
CA TYR A 163 8.32 3.62 32.90
C TYR A 163 9.14 4.92 32.93
N THR A 164 8.96 5.70 33.99
CA THR A 164 9.57 7.03 34.17
C THR A 164 10.45 7.15 35.40
N GLY A 165 10.44 6.16 36.29
CA GLY A 165 11.27 6.14 37.49
C GLY A 165 10.60 5.41 38.65
N SER A 166 11.34 5.27 39.75
CA SER A 166 10.86 4.69 40.99
C SER A 166 11.01 5.69 42.12
N GLY A 167 10.03 5.72 43.02
CA GLY A 167 10.13 6.34 44.34
C GLY A 167 10.33 5.27 45.41
N TYR A 168 11.07 5.61 46.46
CA TYR A 168 11.28 4.75 47.62
C TYR A 168 10.78 5.50 48.86
N ASN A 169 10.04 4.80 49.74
CA ASN A 169 9.66 5.35 51.04
C ASN A 169 10.64 4.91 52.13
N ASP A 170 10.59 5.59 53.28
CA ASP A 170 11.52 5.36 54.41
C ASP A 170 11.39 3.97 55.06
N TYR A 171 10.35 3.21 54.72
CA TYR A 171 10.11 1.84 55.18
C TYR A 171 10.55 0.77 54.15
N GLY A 172 11.27 1.16 53.08
CA GLY A 172 11.80 0.25 52.06
C GLY A 172 10.81 -0.13 50.95
N GLY A 173 9.62 0.47 50.92
CA GLY A 173 8.63 0.27 49.87
C GLY A 173 8.98 1.02 48.58
N ARG A 174 8.94 0.32 47.44
CA ARG A 174 9.18 0.87 46.10
C ARG A 174 7.87 1.12 45.35
N THR A 175 7.74 2.29 44.73
CA THR A 175 6.63 2.65 43.84
C THR A 175 7.17 3.00 42.45
N ASP A 176 6.71 2.28 41.43
CA ASP A 176 7.08 2.56 40.04
C ASP A 176 6.13 3.59 39.42
N TYR A 177 6.69 4.60 38.76
CA TYR A 177 5.94 5.65 38.06
C TYR A 177 5.94 5.41 36.56
N TYR A 178 4.78 5.56 35.94
CA TYR A 178 4.61 5.41 34.50
C TYR A 178 3.93 6.63 33.89
N GLN A 179 4.35 6.98 32.68
CA GLN A 179 3.70 7.99 31.85
C GLN A 179 3.09 7.33 30.62
N LYS A 180 1.82 7.67 30.33
CA LYS A 180 1.15 7.23 29.10
C LYS A 180 1.79 7.91 27.89
N LYS A 181 2.36 7.13 26.98
CA LYS A 181 2.91 7.58 25.69
C LYS A 181 2.07 7.06 24.55
N GLU A 182 2.11 7.76 23.42
CA GLU A 182 1.42 7.38 22.19
C GLU A 182 2.42 6.94 21.13
N TYR A 183 1.97 6.05 20.25
CA TYR A 183 2.71 5.71 19.03
C TYR A 183 1.74 5.61 17.85
N PHE A 184 2.28 5.84 16.67
CA PHE A 184 1.58 5.72 15.40
C PHE A 184 2.26 4.68 14.53
N LYS A 185 1.48 3.86 13.86
CA LYS A 185 1.97 2.87 12.90
C LYS A 185 1.21 3.01 11.59
N ASN A 186 1.91 3.43 10.55
CA ASN A 186 1.38 3.46 9.19
C ASN A 186 1.40 2.05 8.61
N ILE A 187 0.28 1.65 8.01
CA ILE A 187 0.08 0.33 7.42
C ILE A 187 -0.51 0.54 6.03
N GLN A 188 0.01 -0.21 5.07
CA GLN A 188 -0.56 -0.35 3.74
C GLN A 188 -1.09 -1.78 3.59
N ASP A 189 -2.41 -1.91 3.39
CA ASP A 189 -3.05 -3.18 3.11
C ASP A 189 -3.40 -3.28 1.62
N ARG A 190 -2.95 -4.37 0.98
CA ARG A 190 -3.38 -4.76 -0.35
C ARG A 190 -4.69 -5.55 -0.22
N ILE A 191 -5.78 -4.99 -0.72
CA ILE A 191 -7.13 -5.61 -0.73
C ILE A 191 -7.42 -6.13 -2.14
N GLU A 192 -7.89 -7.36 -2.28
CA GLU A 192 -7.99 -8.06 -3.56
C GLU A 192 -9.23 -8.94 -3.62
N THR A 193 -9.91 -8.97 -4.77
CA THR A 193 -11.01 -9.91 -4.96
C THR A 193 -11.24 -10.24 -6.43
N PHE A 194 -11.83 -11.40 -6.68
CA PHE A 194 -12.34 -11.76 -8.01
C PHE A 194 -13.84 -11.46 -8.06
N VAL A 195 -14.27 -10.93 -9.19
CA VAL A 195 -15.68 -10.72 -9.50
C VAL A 195 -15.98 -11.32 -10.86
N GLU A 196 -17.20 -11.83 -11.01
CA GLU A 196 -17.69 -12.37 -12.26
C GLU A 196 -19.00 -11.66 -12.58
N VAL A 197 -19.09 -11.12 -13.80
CA VAL A 197 -20.32 -10.63 -14.41
C VAL A 197 -20.81 -11.74 -15.32
N LYS A 198 -21.98 -12.30 -15.04
CA LYS A 198 -22.53 -13.45 -15.77
C LYS A 198 -23.28 -13.04 -17.02
N GLU A 199 -23.99 -11.91 -16.96
CA GLU A 199 -24.87 -11.48 -18.05
C GLU A 199 -24.91 -9.96 -18.25
N ASN A 200 -25.39 -9.56 -19.43
CA ASN A 200 -25.53 -8.15 -19.79
C ASN A 200 -26.60 -7.49 -18.91
N GLY A 201 -26.35 -6.26 -18.44
CA GLY A 201 -27.29 -5.51 -17.59
C GLY A 201 -27.24 -5.88 -16.11
N GLU A 202 -26.43 -6.87 -15.72
CA GLU A 202 -26.30 -7.28 -14.33
C GLU A 202 -25.71 -6.17 -13.44
N ILE A 203 -26.21 -6.04 -12.21
CA ILE A 203 -25.59 -5.20 -11.18
C ILE A 203 -24.94 -6.10 -10.14
N VAL A 204 -23.61 -6.25 -10.23
CA VAL A 204 -22.84 -7.07 -9.30
C VAL A 204 -22.44 -6.24 -8.08
N LYS A 205 -22.74 -6.75 -6.88
CA LYS A 205 -22.34 -6.13 -5.60
C LYS A 205 -21.13 -6.85 -5.02
N VAL A 206 -20.05 -6.13 -4.74
CA VAL A 206 -18.78 -6.71 -4.27
C VAL A 206 -18.29 -6.05 -2.96
N LYS A 207 -17.67 -6.85 -2.09
CA LYS A 207 -16.93 -6.38 -0.91
C LYS A 207 -15.44 -6.58 -1.17
N LEU A 208 -14.70 -5.50 -1.35
CA LEU A 208 -13.26 -5.53 -1.56
C LEU A 208 -12.56 -5.37 -0.21
N HIS A 209 -11.91 -6.43 0.29
CA HIS A 209 -11.23 -6.44 1.59
C HIS A 209 -10.06 -7.43 1.62
#